data_AF-A0A9C8WSP2-F1
#
_entry.id   AF-A0A9C8WSP2-F1
#
_cell.length_a   1.000
_cell.length_b   1.000
_cell.length_c   1.000
_cell.angle_alpha   90.00
_cell.angle_beta   90.00
_cell.angle_gamma   90.00
#
_symmetry.space_group_name_H-M   'P 1'
#
loop_
_entity.id
_entity.type
_entity.pdbx_description
1 polymer ?
#
loop_
_entity_poly.entity_id
_entity_poly.type
_entity_poly.pdbx_seq_one_letter_code
_entity_poly.pdbx_strand_id
1 'polypeptide(L)'
;FTFLLCLISGLATLSTFILPSSRQWLLLFAIAGFASLGQYLLTKAYSLDHAPTVAAASYASVVLSVIYGYLFWNEMPSLSSILGALLIVSGGIYLMLTTFRAEYPSSS
;
A
#
# COMPACT_ATOMS: atom_id res chain seq x y z
N PHE A 1 -1.45 -24.54 -2.87
CA PHE A 1 -0.30 -23.97 -2.12
C PHE A 1 -0.77 -22.94 -1.09
N THR A 2 -1.36 -21.80 -1.47
CA THR A 2 -1.86 -20.76 -0.54
C THR A 2 -2.86 -21.28 0.50
N PHE A 3 -3.77 -22.15 0.08
CA PHE A 3 -4.72 -22.80 1.00
C PHE A 3 -4.03 -23.65 2.07
N LEU A 4 -3.01 -24.43 1.68
CA LEU A 4 -2.22 -25.24 2.61
C LEU A 4 -1.42 -24.37 3.58
N LEU A 5 -0.82 -23.27 3.11
CA LEU A 5 -0.13 -22.31 3.98
C LEU A 5 -1.07 -21.64 4.98
N CYS A 6 -2.28 -21.26 4.56
CA CYS A 6 -3.29 -20.69 5.45
C CYS A 6 -3.71 -21.68 6.54
N LEU A 7 -3.86 -22.95 6.18
CA LEU A 7 -4.27 -24.02 7.10
C LEU A 7 -3.17 -24.33 8.11
N ILE A 8 -1.93 -24.46 7.66
CA ILE A 8 -0.75 -24.69 8.53
C ILE A 8 -0.52 -23.48 9.45
N SER A 9 -0.57 -22.26 8.90
CA SER A 9 -0.37 -21.05 9.69
C SER A 9 -1.49 -20.89 10.72
N GLY A 10 -2.76 -21.10 10.34
CA GLY A 10 -3.88 -21.04 11.27
C GLY A 10 -3.80 -22.05 12.41
N LEU A 11 -3.38 -23.29 12.12
CA LEU A 11 -3.17 -24.32 13.15
C LEU A 11 -1.99 -23.98 14.07
N ALA A 12 -0.90 -23.43 13.53
CA ALA A 12 0.27 -23.03 14.30
C ALA A 12 -0.03 -21.90 15.29
N THR A 13 -0.92 -20.95 14.94
CA THR A 13 -1.26 -19.83 15.82
C THR A 13 -2.17 -20.24 16.99
N LEU A 14 -2.90 -21.37 16.92
CA LEU A 14 -3.76 -21.83 18.01
C LEU A 14 -2.97 -22.12 19.31
N SER A 15 -1.72 -22.57 19.18
CA SER A 15 -0.86 -22.89 20.33
C SER A 15 -0.32 -21.67 21.08
N THR A 16 -0.42 -20.46 20.50
CA THR A 16 0.20 -19.23 21.04
C THR A 16 -0.81 -18.08 21.12
N PHE A 17 -2.11 -18.38 21.02
CA PHE A 17 -3.15 -17.37 21.01
C PHE A 17 -3.26 -16.66 22.36
N ILE A 18 -2.92 -15.37 22.38
CA ILE A 18 -3.05 -14.50 23.56
C ILE A 18 -4.21 -13.54 23.31
N LEU A 19 -5.14 -13.47 24.26
CA LEU A 19 -6.26 -12.54 24.20
C LEU A 19 -5.74 -11.09 24.27
N PRO A 20 -6.10 -10.22 23.30
CA PRO A 20 -5.67 -8.83 23.34
C PRO A 20 -6.27 -8.12 24.54
N SER A 21 -5.47 -7.26 25.17
CA SER A 21 -5.95 -6.31 26.19
C SER A 21 -6.91 -5.28 25.60
N SER A 22 -7.68 -4.58 26.45
CA SER A 22 -8.64 -3.55 26.02
C SER A 22 -8.00 -2.46 25.15
N ARG A 23 -6.74 -2.09 25.42
CA ARG A 23 -5.99 -1.12 24.59
C ARG A 23 -5.64 -1.68 23.22
N GLN A 24 -5.21 -2.94 23.16
CA GLN A 24 -4.89 -3.60 21.88
C GLN A 24 -6.14 -3.77 21.02
N TRP A 25 -7.29 -4.09 21.63
CA TRP A 25 -8.57 -4.11 20.92
C TRP A 25 -8.91 -2.77 20.26
N LEU A 26 -8.74 -1.66 20.99
CA LEU A 26 -9.00 -0.33 20.44
C LEU A 26 -8.08 -0.03 19.25
N LEU A 27 -6.78 -0.34 19.37
CA LEU A 27 -5.82 -0.18 18.28
C LEU A 27 -6.18 -1.05 17.06
N LEU A 28 -6.60 -2.30 17.29
CA LEU A 28 -7.03 -3.21 16.21
C LEU A 28 -8.26 -2.66 15.48
N PHE A 29 -9.25 -2.14 16.21
CA PHE A 29 -10.41 -1.49 15.58
C PHE A 29 -10.04 -0.24 14.81
N ALA A 30 -9.12 0.58 15.32
CA ALA A 30 -8.63 1.75 14.60
C ALA A 30 -7.94 1.34 13.29
N ILE A 31 -7.00 0.39 13.35
CA ILE A 31 -6.30 -0.14 12.17
C ILE A 31 -7.31 -0.73 11.17
N ALA A 32 -8.27 -1.52 11.64
CA ALA A 32 -9.30 -2.10 10.78
C ALA A 32 -10.16 -1.02 10.10
N GLY A 33 -10.52 0.04 10.83
CA GLY A 33 -11.26 1.17 10.28
C GLY A 33 -10.48 1.91 9.20
N PHE A 34 -9.23 2.29 9.46
CA PHE A 34 -8.38 2.97 8.48
C PHE A 34 -8.09 2.09 7.26
N ALA A 35 -7.78 0.81 7.47
CA ALA A 35 -7.53 -0.15 6.38
C ALA A 35 -8.78 -0.32 5.51
N SER A 36 -9.95 -0.50 6.12
CA SER A 36 -11.21 -0.65 5.37
C SER A 36 -11.57 0.61 4.59
N LEU A 37 -11.37 1.79 5.19
CA LEU A 37 -11.59 3.07 4.52
C LEU A 37 -10.64 3.25 3.32
N GLY A 38 -9.36 2.95 3.51
CA GLY A 38 -8.36 2.99 2.44
C GLY A 38 -8.73 2.04 1.29
N GLN A 39 -9.14 0.82 1.60
CA GLN A 39 -9.57 -0.16 0.60
C GLN A 39 -10.86 0.27 -0.11
N TYR A 40 -11.81 0.89 0.61
CA TYR A 40 -13.03 1.42 0.03
C TYR A 40 -12.73 2.56 -0.96
N LEU A 41 -11.88 3.51 -0.57
CA LEU A 41 -11.42 4.60 -1.43
C LEU A 41 -10.73 4.07 -2.69
N LEU A 42 -9.87 3.06 -2.53
CA LEU A 42 -9.21 2.40 -3.65
C LEU A 42 -10.23 1.75 -4.59
N THR A 43 -11.20 1.02 -4.04
CA THR A 43 -12.29 0.38 -4.81
C THR A 43 -13.13 1.41 -5.56
N LYS A 44 -13.44 2.55 -4.93
CA LYS A 44 -14.13 3.66 -5.59
C LYS A 44 -13.29 4.29 -6.70
N ALA A 45 -11.98 4.46 -6.49
CA ALA A 45 -11.07 4.97 -7.51
C ALA A 45 -11.05 4.05 -8.74
N TYR A 46 -11.02 2.73 -8.54
CA TYR A 46 -11.14 1.73 -9.63
C TYR A 46 -12.45 1.86 -10.43
N SER A 47 -13.55 2.27 -9.79
CA SER A 47 -14.85 2.40 -10.46
C SER A 47 -15.05 3.75 -11.15
N LEU A 48 -14.29 4.80 -10.80
CA LEU A 48 -14.52 6.16 -11.28
C LEU A 48 -13.63 6.52 -12.48
N ASP A 49 -12.42 5.97 -12.61
CA ASP A 49 -11.56 6.22 -13.78
C ASP A 49 -10.52 5.11 -14.01
N HIS A 50 -10.09 4.92 -15.26
CA HIS A 50 -9.25 3.82 -15.70
C HIS A 50 -7.82 3.87 -15.16
N ALA A 51 -7.23 2.67 -15.03
CA ALA A 51 -5.83 2.25 -14.79
C ALA A 51 -4.79 3.20 -14.12
N PRO A 52 -4.46 4.40 -14.66
CA PRO A 52 -3.41 5.26 -14.10
C PRO A 52 -3.55 5.72 -12.65
N THR A 53 -4.75 6.05 -12.16
CA THR A 53 -4.96 6.56 -10.79
C THR A 53 -4.62 5.52 -9.71
N VAL A 54 -4.95 4.26 -9.98
CA VAL A 54 -4.68 3.12 -9.12
C VAL A 54 -3.18 2.84 -9.03
N ALA A 55 -2.50 2.88 -10.17
CA ALA A 55 -1.05 2.69 -10.20
C ALA A 55 -0.34 3.85 -9.47
N ALA A 56 -0.81 5.09 -9.63
CA ALA A 56 -0.33 6.23 -8.86
C ALA A 56 -0.52 6.05 -7.34
N ALA A 57 -1.66 5.51 -6.89
CA ALA A 57 -1.89 5.20 -5.48
C ALA A 57 -0.93 4.12 -4.96
N SER A 58 -0.60 3.12 -5.79
CA SER A 58 0.36 2.06 -5.45
C SER A 58 1.80 2.59 -5.34
N TYR A 59 2.18 3.58 -6.14
CA TYR A 59 3.50 4.22 -6.01
C TYR A 59 3.57 5.14 -4.79
N ALA A 60 2.50 5.88 -4.51
CA ALA A 60 2.42 6.72 -3.31
C ALA A 60 2.51 5.90 -2.01
N SER A 61 1.89 4.72 -1.96
CA SER A 61 1.96 3.84 -0.78
C SER A 61 3.38 3.36 -0.50
N VAL A 62 4.19 3.11 -1.53
CA VAL A 62 5.60 2.74 -1.36
C VAL A 62 6.42 3.90 -0.77
N VAL A 63 6.24 5.12 -1.28
CA VAL A 63 6.92 6.30 -0.73
C VAL A 63 6.52 6.54 0.73
N LEU A 64 5.23 6.45 1.03
CA LEU A 64 4.73 6.55 2.41
C LEU A 64 5.28 5.45 3.31
N SER A 65 5.41 4.22 2.81
CA SER A 65 5.98 3.10 3.56
C SER A 65 7.44 3.38 3.97
N VAL A 66 8.27 3.92 3.06
CA VAL A 66 9.66 4.31 3.39
C VAL A 66 9.69 5.43 4.43
N ILE A 67 8.83 6.43 4.29
CA ILE A 67 8.74 7.55 5.25
C ILE A 67 8.31 7.05 6.63
N TYR A 68 7.29 6.20 6.70
CA TYR A 68 6.80 5.64 7.95
C TYR A 68 7.79 4.66 8.58
N GLY A 69 8.50 3.85 7.77
CA GLY A 69 9.59 2.99 8.24
C GLY A 69 10.69 3.78 8.94
N TYR A 70 11.09 4.91 8.33
CA TYR A 70 12.07 5.80 8.95
C TYR A 70 11.51 6.48 10.23
N LEU A 71 10.29 7.01 10.20
CA LEU A 71 9.74 7.78 11.32
C LEU A 71 9.40 6.92 12.55
N PHE A 72 8.81 5.74 12.35
CA PHE A 72 8.30 4.92 13.46
C PHE A 72 9.30 3.85 13.92
N TRP A 73 10.10 3.31 13.00
CA TRP A 73 11.05 2.24 13.29
C TRP A 73 12.51 2.73 13.28
N ASN A 74 12.77 3.99 12.91
CA ASN A 74 14.12 4.54 12.77
C ASN A 74 15.01 3.69 11.85
N GLU A 75 14.38 2.96 10.91
CA GLU A 75 15.06 2.13 9.93
C GLU A 75 15.70 3.05 8.89
N MET A 76 17.01 3.18 8.98
CA MET A 76 17.77 4.03 8.08
C MET A 76 17.76 3.38 6.69
N PRO A 77 17.16 4.03 5.67
CA PRO A 77 17.00 3.40 4.36
C PRO A 77 18.37 3.12 3.74
N SER A 78 18.59 1.84 3.42
CA SER A 78 19.80 1.39 2.75
C SER A 78 19.90 1.95 1.33
N LEU A 79 21.10 1.92 0.74
CA LEU A 79 21.31 2.44 -0.62
C LEU A 79 20.39 1.77 -1.66
N SER A 80 20.09 0.48 -1.48
CA SER A 80 19.15 -0.25 -2.33
C SER A 80 17.71 0.20 -2.13
N SER A 81 17.29 0.52 -0.89
CA SER A 81 15.96 1.11 -0.61
C SER A 81 15.79 2.47 -1.29
N ILE A 82 16.85 3.30 -1.28
CA ILE A 82 16.84 4.61 -1.94
C ILE A 82 16.74 4.47 -3.45
N LEU A 83 17.53 3.57 -4.05
CA LEU A 83 17.47 3.28 -5.49
C LEU A 83 16.10 2.74 -5.91
N GLY A 84 15.52 1.83 -5.12
CA GLY A 84 14.17 1.32 -5.35
C GLY A 84 13.11 2.42 -5.28
N ALA A 85 13.19 3.30 -4.27
CA ALA A 85 12.28 4.44 -4.13
C ALA A 85 12.38 5.41 -5.32
N LEU A 86 13.60 5.74 -5.76
CA LEU A 86 13.85 6.56 -6.96
C LEU A 86 13.20 5.97 -8.21
N LEU A 87 13.37 4.65 -8.41
CA LEU A 87 12.83 3.96 -9.57
C LEU A 87 11.29 4.01 -9.58
N ILE A 88 10.66 3.80 -8.41
CA ILE A 88 9.20 3.86 -8.25
C ILE A 88 8.67 5.27 -8.49
N VAL A 89 9.32 6.30 -7.93
CA VAL A 89 8.94 7.70 -8.15
C VAL A 89 9.07 8.07 -9.63
N SER A 90 10.15 7.66 -10.29
CA SER A 90 10.35 7.93 -11.72
C SER A 90 9.29 7.24 -12.60
N GLY A 91 8.91 6.01 -12.27
CA GLY A 91 7.83 5.29 -12.93
C GLY A 91 6.46 5.96 -12.72
N GLY A 92 6.20 6.48 -11.51
CA GLY A 92 4.98 7.23 -11.21
C GLY A 92 4.87 8.54 -12.02
N ILE A 93 5.98 9.29 -12.13
CA ILE A 93 6.03 10.51 -12.97
C ILE A 93 5.84 10.15 -14.44
N TYR A 94 6.50 9.10 -14.94
CA TYR A 94 6.34 8.65 -16.32
C TYR A 94 4.89 8.29 -16.63
N LEU A 95 4.24 7.53 -15.75
CA LEU A 95 2.83 7.17 -15.91
C LEU A 95 1.93 8.40 -15.95
N MET A 96 2.09 9.35 -15.01
CA MET A 96 1.32 10.61 -15.02
C MET A 96 1.48 11.37 -16.33
N LEU A 97 2.71 11.48 -16.84
CA LEU A 97 2.98 12.15 -18.12
C LEU A 97 2.34 11.43 -19.30
N THR A 98 2.34 10.09 -19.31
CA THR A 98 1.68 9.33 -20.39
C THR A 98 0.17 9.51 -20.39
N THR A 99 -0.47 9.54 -19.21
CA THR A 99 -1.91 9.78 -19.08
C THR A 99 -2.28 11.19 -19.51
N PHE A 100 -1.52 12.20 -19.08
CA PHE A 100 -1.73 13.59 -19.53
C PHE A 100 -1.66 13.75 -21.05
N ARG A 101 -0.81 12.95 -21.71
CA ARG A 101 -0.65 12.98 -23.16
C ARG A 101 -1.79 12.27 -23.91
N ALA A 102 -2.54 11.38 -23.25
CA ALA A 102 -3.69 10.71 -23.83
C ALA A 102 -4.97 11.57 -23.76
N GLU A 103 -5.12 12.38 -22.72
CA GLU A 103 -6.30 13.24 -22.50
C GLU A 103 -6.35 14.46 -23.45
N TYR A 104 -5.20 14.92 -23.94
CA TYR A 104 -5.08 16.01 -24.92
C TYR A 104 -4.43 15.51 -26.22
N PRO A 105 -5.18 14.85 -27.11
CA PRO A 105 -4.70 14.61 -28.46
C PRO A 105 -4.62 15.96 -29.17
N SER A 106 -3.41 16.38 -29.51
CA SER A 106 -3.15 17.58 -30.29
C SER A 106 -4.02 17.60 -31.55
N SER A 107 -4.95 18.55 -31.62
CA SER A 107 -5.59 18.96 -32.86
C SER A 107 -4.55 19.65 -33.74
N SER A 108 -3.85 18.89 -34.57
CA SER A 108 -3.13 19.37 -35.77
C SER A 108 -2.69 18.19 -36.61
#